data_AF-A0A955Z7F9-F1
#
_entry.id   AF-A0A955Z7F9-F1
#
_cell.length_a   1.000
_cell.length_b   1.000
_cell.length_c   1.000
_cell.angle_alpha   90.00
_cell.angle_beta   90.00
_cell.angle_gamma   90.00
#
_symmetry.space_group_name_H-M   'P 1'
#
loop_
_entity.id
_entity.type
_entity.pdbx_description
1 polymer ?
#
loop_
_entity_poly.entity_id
_entity_poly.type
_entity_poly.pdbx_seq_one_letter_code
_entity_poly.pdbx_strand_id
1 'polypeptide(L)'
;MRGARFLFAAGLGVAIYGCVDLSGVTGGDPPTDCPKGTVLRGNVCEDAILRTDCNGTPPCSGHGSCDDGKTCRCQEGYVGELCDTCAEGFQDNDINGKCEPSCAKAALTCGLHSACTDADGTPVCACAPGYALDGGACVWRGGPKDPGFEQAAVWTAEGGVVIDPAAAKGPGAVDVGFAKFVGEAACKAGLVKQTFDMPNVKDAEPMQLVLSARSTNPRFPIAARVLVGINGTVTTLSTPFGTSFATTSVCLGERAFGGPVTLTLGASPDSFCFDAPEMYIDRAHIEPSANCPVPGTVFNGDFDGLGGWTVSPGAEVAPGVGTGGTRGAKLQTDTFCKSTSMTGTAAPPFSTMKSPALSVVVQGTVNQTAQISAYGTLGEIRGTGTFVESKVCIPAYMRGVASPIYLRLPYVSPPTNGACTDAAPRTFFFDDMKFVEDPTCGPDPGFVLDGGFEREAVSPWTLTANAAGISTSIVQDAAGAKAGARYLRLRTSQTCKYASGYQYVTVPPPEPGKGPAMKFFYKTLGAGTGFTATSVGTLPPAPDWVEKTACLPPARVGQPQYVSFTVNTPLPAGGTCGTAAASDTLMIDEVRVTTDPACPDK
;
A
#
# COMPACT_ATOMS: atom_id res chain seq x y z
N MET A 1 -30.36 -47.42 -27.90
CA MET A 1 -31.79 -47.24 -27.56
C MET A 1 -32.03 -45.76 -27.30
N ARG A 2 -32.97 -45.17 -28.07
CA ARG A 2 -33.67 -43.86 -27.96
C ARG A 2 -32.90 -42.68 -27.31
N GLY A 3 -32.57 -41.57 -27.99
CA GLY A 3 -32.79 -41.13 -29.37
C GLY A 3 -32.18 -39.73 -29.65
N ALA A 4 -31.57 -39.61 -30.85
CA ALA A 4 -31.30 -38.47 -31.77
C ALA A 4 -31.32 -37.00 -31.27
N ARG A 5 -30.25 -36.19 -31.40
CA ARG A 5 -29.68 -35.45 -32.58
C ARG A 5 -30.67 -34.52 -33.33
N PHE A 6 -30.39 -33.21 -33.46
CA PHE A 6 -29.79 -32.59 -34.66
C PHE A 6 -29.56 -31.07 -34.55
N LEU A 7 -28.62 -30.62 -35.38
CA LEU A 7 -27.95 -29.31 -35.54
C LEU A 7 -28.64 -28.41 -36.61
N PHE A 8 -28.40 -27.08 -36.50
CA PHE A 8 -28.30 -26.00 -37.52
C PHE A 8 -29.49 -25.60 -38.41
N ALA A 9 -29.75 -24.28 -38.48
CA ALA A 9 -29.70 -23.49 -39.74
C ALA A 9 -29.76 -21.97 -39.47
N ALA A 10 -28.91 -21.22 -40.17
CA ALA A 10 -28.93 -19.76 -40.28
C ALA A 10 -29.86 -19.31 -41.42
N GLY A 11 -30.39 -18.08 -41.34
CA GLY A 11 -31.15 -17.44 -42.42
C GLY A 11 -31.06 -15.92 -42.35
N LEU A 12 -30.30 -15.35 -43.28
CA LEU A 12 -30.21 -13.93 -43.61
C LEU A 12 -31.43 -13.54 -44.46
N GLY A 13 -32.04 -12.37 -44.24
CA GLY A 13 -33.14 -11.87 -45.07
C GLY A 13 -33.39 -10.38 -44.88
N VAL A 14 -32.77 -9.56 -45.72
CA VAL A 14 -33.12 -8.16 -45.97
C VAL A 14 -34.41 -8.14 -46.80
N ALA A 15 -35.42 -7.37 -46.39
CA ALA A 15 -36.53 -7.01 -47.25
C ALA A 15 -37.05 -5.60 -46.94
N ILE A 16 -36.83 -4.74 -47.92
CA ILE A 16 -37.38 -3.42 -48.17
C ILE A 16 -38.92 -3.52 -48.17
N TYR A 17 -39.61 -2.73 -47.35
CA TYR A 17 -41.04 -2.48 -47.53
C TYR A 17 -41.23 -1.18 -48.29
N GLY A 18 -41.64 -1.36 -49.55
CA GLY A 18 -42.11 -0.31 -50.44
C GLY A 18 -43.46 0.25 -50.01
N CYS A 19 -43.74 1.41 -50.60
CA CYS A 19 -44.98 2.16 -50.50
C CYS A 19 -46.21 1.29 -50.76
N VAL A 20 -47.21 1.41 -49.88
CA VAL A 20 -48.60 1.11 -50.21
C VAL A 20 -49.37 2.41 -50.14
N ASP A 21 -49.84 2.83 -51.30
CA ASP A 21 -50.84 3.88 -51.49
C ASP A 21 -52.17 3.40 -50.87
N LEU A 22 -52.68 4.15 -49.90
CA LEU A 22 -54.05 4.07 -49.42
C LEU A 22 -54.67 5.47 -49.50
N SER A 23 -54.86 5.91 -50.74
CA SER A 23 -55.92 6.82 -51.10
C SER A 23 -57.28 6.22 -50.70
N GLY A 24 -57.91 6.80 -49.67
CA GLY A 24 -59.34 6.65 -49.42
C GLY A 24 -59.74 6.18 -48.02
N VAL A 25 -59.68 7.08 -47.03
CA VAL A 25 -60.69 7.14 -45.97
C VAL A 25 -60.96 8.61 -45.65
N THR A 26 -62.00 9.16 -46.28
CA THR A 26 -62.66 10.40 -45.84
C THR A 26 -63.59 10.04 -44.68
N GLY A 27 -63.40 10.69 -43.53
CA GLY A 27 -64.38 10.71 -42.44
C GLY A 27 -64.09 9.74 -41.30
N GLY A 28 -63.17 10.11 -40.42
CA GLY A 28 -63.08 9.60 -39.06
C GLY A 28 -62.83 10.78 -38.13
N ASP A 29 -63.53 10.83 -37.00
CA ASP A 29 -63.35 11.87 -35.97
C ASP A 29 -61.86 12.03 -35.61
N PRO A 30 -61.40 13.24 -35.29
CA PRO A 30 -60.00 13.43 -34.88
C PRO A 30 -59.72 12.50 -33.70
N PRO A 31 -58.59 11.76 -33.72
CA PRO A 31 -58.23 10.92 -32.58
C PRO A 31 -58.19 11.81 -31.34
N THR A 32 -58.93 11.45 -30.29
CA THR A 32 -58.88 12.17 -29.01
C THR A 32 -57.75 11.69 -28.12
N ASP A 33 -57.05 10.64 -28.53
CA ASP A 33 -55.96 10.04 -27.79
C ASP A 33 -54.91 9.46 -28.75
N CYS A 34 -53.65 9.80 -28.53
CA CYS A 34 -52.52 9.34 -29.35
C CYS A 34 -51.81 8.15 -28.68
N PRO A 35 -51.19 7.24 -29.46
CA PRO A 35 -50.37 6.15 -28.92
C PRO A 35 -49.29 6.63 -27.95
N LYS A 36 -49.00 5.84 -26.91
CA LYS A 36 -48.01 6.14 -25.88
C LYS A 36 -46.64 6.44 -26.52
N GLY A 37 -46.17 7.67 -26.37
CA GLY A 37 -44.94 8.15 -27.04
C GLY A 37 -45.18 9.02 -28.27
N THR A 38 -46.42 9.49 -28.52
CA THR A 38 -46.77 10.51 -29.54
C THR A 38 -47.64 11.60 -28.92
N VAL A 39 -47.66 12.81 -29.49
CA VAL A 39 -48.51 13.94 -29.03
C VAL A 39 -49.39 14.44 -30.17
N LEU A 40 -50.64 14.79 -29.84
CA LEU A 40 -51.64 15.28 -30.79
C LEU A 40 -51.35 16.76 -31.14
N ARG A 41 -50.96 17.04 -32.39
CA ARG A 41 -50.83 18.42 -32.91
C ARG A 41 -51.72 18.59 -34.13
N GLY A 42 -52.79 19.38 -34.00
CA GLY A 42 -53.83 19.43 -35.02
C GLY A 42 -54.59 18.11 -35.12
N ASN A 43 -54.63 17.50 -36.30
CA ASN A 43 -55.35 16.23 -36.55
C ASN A 43 -54.40 15.04 -36.78
N VAL A 44 -53.14 15.14 -36.36
CA VAL A 44 -52.11 14.12 -36.60
C VAL A 44 -51.37 13.80 -35.30
N CYS A 45 -51.10 12.52 -35.05
CA CYS A 45 -50.23 12.07 -33.95
C CYS A 45 -48.77 12.05 -34.43
N GLU A 46 -47.91 12.84 -33.80
CA GLU A 46 -46.47 12.92 -34.11
C GLU A 46 -45.65 12.23 -33.02
N ASP A 47 -44.56 11.54 -33.39
CA ASP A 47 -43.66 10.84 -32.48
C ASP A 47 -43.05 11.81 -31.44
N ALA A 48 -43.29 11.56 -30.15
CA ALA A 48 -42.80 12.36 -29.03
C ALA A 48 -41.28 12.20 -28.80
N ILE A 49 -40.61 11.38 -29.61
CA ILE A 49 -39.16 11.13 -29.54
C ILE A 49 -38.37 12.18 -30.34
N LEU A 50 -39.02 13.04 -31.14
CA LEU A 50 -38.41 14.27 -31.65
C LEU A 50 -38.67 15.44 -30.70
N ARG A 51 -38.14 15.38 -29.46
CA ARG A 51 -38.01 16.57 -28.58
C ARG A 51 -36.87 17.49 -29.04
N THR A 52 -36.80 17.74 -30.34
CA THR A 52 -35.86 18.69 -30.97
C THR A 52 -36.61 19.97 -31.35
N ASP A 53 -37.61 20.35 -30.55
CA ASP A 53 -38.29 21.63 -30.66
C ASP A 53 -38.24 22.34 -29.31
N CYS A 54 -37.84 23.62 -29.30
CA CYS A 54 -37.73 24.39 -28.08
C CYS A 54 -39.10 24.76 -27.46
N ASN A 55 -40.17 24.04 -27.81
CA ASN A 55 -41.55 24.31 -27.42
C ASN A 55 -41.85 23.95 -25.95
N GLY A 56 -40.84 23.61 -25.16
CA GLY A 56 -40.96 23.59 -23.70
C GLY A 56 -41.42 24.94 -23.15
N THR A 57 -42.08 24.95 -21.98
CA THR A 57 -42.44 26.19 -21.29
C THR A 57 -41.75 26.21 -19.92
N PRO A 58 -40.70 27.02 -19.72
CA PRO A 58 -40.09 27.96 -20.68
C PRO A 58 -39.29 27.28 -21.81
N PRO A 59 -39.16 27.91 -23.00
CA PRO A 59 -38.33 27.39 -24.09
C PRO A 59 -36.89 27.18 -23.66
N CYS A 60 -36.25 26.10 -24.14
CA CYS A 60 -34.86 25.75 -23.76
C CYS A 60 -34.64 25.71 -22.25
N SER A 61 -35.65 25.22 -21.52
CA SER A 61 -35.69 25.16 -20.06
C SER A 61 -35.50 26.52 -19.36
N GLY A 62 -35.63 27.63 -20.10
CA GLY A 62 -35.38 28.98 -19.59
C GLY A 62 -33.92 29.42 -19.62
N HIS A 63 -33.01 28.59 -20.13
CA HIS A 63 -31.56 28.78 -20.09
C HIS A 63 -30.91 28.88 -21.47
N GLY A 64 -31.69 29.24 -22.49
CA GLY A 64 -31.20 29.37 -23.87
C GLY A 64 -32.13 30.21 -24.74
N SER A 65 -31.66 30.53 -25.94
CA SER A 65 -32.49 31.09 -27.00
C SER A 65 -32.81 30.01 -28.03
N CYS A 66 -34.05 29.95 -28.50
CA CYS A 66 -34.42 29.01 -29.56
C CYS A 66 -34.10 29.60 -30.93
N ASP A 67 -33.17 28.97 -31.64
CA ASP A 67 -32.88 29.26 -33.04
C ASP A 67 -33.80 28.42 -33.94
N ASP A 68 -34.46 29.08 -34.90
CA ASP A 68 -35.35 28.50 -35.93
C ASP A 68 -36.47 27.57 -35.42
N GLY A 69 -36.88 27.72 -34.15
CA GLY A 69 -37.95 26.93 -33.53
C GLY A 69 -37.58 25.48 -33.23
N LYS A 70 -36.31 25.09 -33.41
CA LYS A 70 -35.86 23.69 -33.33
C LYS A 70 -34.62 23.48 -32.46
N THR A 71 -33.70 24.43 -32.40
CA THR A 71 -32.42 24.22 -31.70
C THR A 71 -32.24 25.21 -30.57
N CYS A 72 -31.93 24.73 -29.38
CA CYS A 72 -31.57 25.60 -28.27
C CYS A 72 -30.09 26.02 -28.34
N ARG A 73 -29.86 27.33 -28.31
CA ARG A 73 -28.54 27.91 -28.06
C ARG A 73 -28.45 28.27 -26.58
N CYS A 74 -27.72 27.45 -25.83
CA CYS A 74 -27.64 27.57 -24.39
C CYS A 74 -26.83 28.80 -23.94
N GLN A 75 -27.27 29.39 -22.83
CA GLN A 75 -26.53 30.40 -22.08
C GLN A 75 -25.28 29.77 -21.46
N GLU A 76 -24.30 30.61 -21.10
CA GLU A 76 -23.09 30.12 -20.42
C GLU A 76 -23.48 29.34 -19.15
N GLY A 77 -22.87 28.18 -18.96
CA GLY A 77 -23.14 27.30 -17.83
C GLY A 77 -24.14 26.19 -18.12
N TYR A 78 -24.83 26.21 -19.25
CA TYR A 78 -25.80 25.20 -19.65
C TYR A 78 -25.40 24.51 -20.95
N VAL A 79 -25.70 23.21 -21.05
CA VAL A 79 -25.52 22.35 -22.23
C VAL A 79 -26.71 21.40 -22.37
N GLY A 80 -26.71 20.60 -23.44
CA GLY A 80 -27.80 19.69 -23.80
C GLY A 80 -28.75 20.28 -24.82
N GLU A 81 -29.55 19.42 -25.45
CA GLU A 81 -30.50 19.82 -26.52
C GLU A 81 -31.56 20.81 -26.03
N LEU A 82 -31.86 20.80 -24.73
CA LEU A 82 -32.84 21.67 -24.08
C LEU A 82 -32.22 22.61 -23.04
N CYS A 83 -30.89 22.71 -22.97
CA CYS A 83 -30.18 23.52 -21.97
C CYS A 83 -30.56 23.20 -20.51
N ASP A 84 -30.83 21.93 -20.23
CA ASP A 84 -31.29 21.40 -18.95
C ASP A 84 -30.19 20.70 -18.15
N THR A 85 -28.95 20.75 -18.64
CA THR A 85 -27.78 20.15 -17.97
C THR A 85 -26.68 21.18 -17.80
N CYS A 86 -25.93 21.09 -16.72
CA CYS A 86 -24.81 22.02 -16.49
C CYS A 86 -23.63 21.70 -17.41
N ALA A 87 -23.06 22.76 -17.98
CA ALA A 87 -21.84 22.69 -18.76
C ALA A 87 -20.66 22.20 -17.91
N GLU A 88 -19.61 21.68 -18.53
CA GLU A 88 -18.39 21.31 -17.82
C GLU A 88 -17.85 22.48 -16.99
N GLY A 89 -17.56 22.21 -15.71
CA GLY A 89 -17.13 23.23 -14.76
C GLY A 89 -18.27 24.00 -14.09
N PHE A 90 -19.55 23.70 -14.36
CA PHE A 90 -20.71 24.23 -13.65
C PHE A 90 -21.49 23.12 -12.94
N GLN A 91 -22.28 23.48 -11.93
CA GLN A 91 -23.06 22.57 -11.10
C GLN A 91 -24.36 23.24 -10.59
N ASP A 92 -25.32 22.40 -10.21
CA ASP A 92 -26.60 22.78 -9.56
C ASP A 92 -26.82 21.83 -8.36
N ASN A 93 -25.85 21.81 -7.44
CA ASN A 93 -25.81 20.90 -6.29
C ASN A 93 -26.92 21.20 -5.28
N ASP A 94 -27.44 22.43 -5.25
CA ASP A 94 -28.59 22.82 -4.42
C ASP A 94 -29.94 22.61 -5.14
N ILE A 95 -29.91 22.13 -6.39
CA ILE A 95 -31.09 21.70 -7.17
C ILE A 95 -32.11 22.84 -7.30
N ASN A 96 -31.61 24.07 -7.45
CA ASN A 96 -32.45 25.25 -7.61
C ASN A 96 -32.76 25.54 -9.10
N GLY A 97 -32.21 24.72 -10.01
CA GLY A 97 -32.34 24.86 -11.46
C GLY A 97 -31.35 25.84 -12.08
N LYS A 98 -30.33 26.30 -11.33
CA LYS A 98 -29.34 27.25 -11.80
C LYS A 98 -27.95 26.62 -11.81
N CYS A 99 -27.36 26.53 -12.99
CA CYS A 99 -25.97 26.11 -13.12
C CYS A 99 -25.01 27.25 -12.73
N GLU A 100 -24.35 27.11 -11.58
CA GLU A 100 -23.31 28.02 -11.09
C GLU A 100 -21.91 27.42 -11.27
N PRO A 101 -20.83 28.24 -11.27
CA PRO A 101 -19.47 27.71 -11.37
C PRO A 101 -19.19 26.69 -10.25
N SER A 102 -18.62 25.54 -10.62
CA SER A 102 -18.05 24.61 -9.66
C SER A 102 -16.80 25.20 -8.99
N CYS A 103 -16.34 24.60 -7.91
CA CYS A 103 -15.05 24.93 -7.30
C CYS A 103 -13.87 24.82 -8.28
N ALA A 104 -13.90 23.87 -9.22
CA ALA A 104 -12.88 23.71 -10.24
C ALA A 104 -12.83 24.91 -11.21
N LYS A 105 -13.99 25.46 -11.58
CA LYS A 105 -14.09 26.63 -12.47
C LYS A 105 -13.85 27.95 -11.72
N ALA A 106 -14.35 28.07 -10.49
CA ALA A 106 -14.21 29.28 -9.68
C ALA A 106 -12.76 29.53 -9.25
N ALA A 107 -11.96 28.46 -9.11
CA ALA A 107 -10.54 28.52 -8.76
C ALA A 107 -10.25 29.42 -7.54
N LEU A 108 -11.14 29.38 -6.53
CA LEU A 108 -11.01 30.19 -5.33
C LEU A 108 -9.70 29.87 -4.60
N THR A 109 -8.98 30.90 -4.19
CA THR A 109 -7.83 30.76 -3.30
C THR A 109 -8.34 30.81 -1.86
N CYS A 110 -8.49 29.65 -1.24
CA CYS A 110 -8.91 29.55 0.16
C CYS A 110 -7.74 29.70 1.13
N GLY A 111 -8.05 30.09 2.36
CA GLY A 111 -7.07 30.24 3.43
C GLY A 111 -6.51 28.90 3.91
N LEU A 112 -5.61 28.96 4.90
CA LEU A 112 -5.01 27.77 5.49
C LEU A 112 -6.09 26.82 6.05
N HIS A 113 -5.93 25.52 5.80
CA HIS A 113 -6.86 24.45 6.22
C HIS A 113 -8.31 24.65 5.74
N SER A 114 -8.47 25.37 4.64
CA SER A 114 -9.76 25.64 4.01
C SER A 114 -9.76 25.11 2.58
N ALA A 115 -10.88 24.54 2.17
CA ALA A 115 -11.09 24.07 0.81
C ALA A 115 -12.28 24.78 0.19
N CYS A 116 -12.29 24.89 -1.13
CA CYS A 116 -13.50 25.31 -1.83
C CYS A 116 -14.54 24.20 -1.71
N THR A 117 -15.76 24.56 -1.33
CA THR A 117 -16.95 23.73 -1.41
C THR A 117 -18.02 24.44 -2.22
N ASP A 118 -18.71 23.70 -3.08
CA ASP A 118 -19.86 24.13 -3.87
C ASP A 118 -21.09 23.27 -3.56
N ALA A 119 -21.11 22.62 -2.38
CA ALA A 119 -22.21 21.75 -1.95
C ALA A 119 -23.56 22.48 -1.84
N ASP A 120 -23.53 23.77 -1.51
CA ASP A 120 -24.73 24.62 -1.41
C ASP A 120 -25.05 25.35 -2.73
N GLY A 121 -24.54 24.87 -3.87
CA GLY A 121 -24.82 25.46 -5.19
C GLY A 121 -23.98 26.69 -5.55
N THR A 122 -23.28 27.32 -4.60
CA THR A 122 -22.33 28.42 -4.86
C THR A 122 -20.94 28.06 -4.31
N PRO A 123 -19.85 28.24 -5.07
CA PRO A 123 -18.51 27.96 -4.60
C PRO A 123 -18.10 28.96 -3.52
N VAL A 124 -17.78 28.46 -2.33
CA VAL A 124 -17.31 29.23 -1.18
C VAL A 124 -16.13 28.54 -0.50
N CYS A 125 -15.31 29.30 0.23
CA CYS A 125 -14.28 28.71 1.07
C CYS A 125 -14.87 28.30 2.42
N ALA A 126 -14.71 27.03 2.78
CA ALA A 126 -15.06 26.49 4.08
C ALA A 126 -13.86 25.73 4.67
N CYS A 127 -13.90 25.44 5.98
CA CYS A 127 -12.87 24.60 6.58
C CYS A 127 -12.85 23.22 5.92
N ALA A 128 -11.65 22.72 5.63
CA ALA A 128 -11.47 21.39 5.07
C ALA A 128 -12.01 20.33 6.03
N PRO A 129 -12.36 19.11 5.55
CA PRO A 129 -12.85 18.03 6.41
C PRO A 129 -11.95 17.83 7.64
N GLY A 130 -12.55 17.68 8.82
CA GLY A 130 -11.84 17.56 10.09
C GLY A 130 -11.39 18.89 10.72
N TYR A 131 -11.48 20.02 10.02
CA TYR A 131 -11.26 21.34 10.61
C TYR A 131 -12.59 22.04 10.92
N ALA A 132 -12.62 22.79 12.01
CA ALA A 132 -13.75 23.62 12.41
C ALA A 132 -13.32 25.08 12.54
N LEU A 133 -14.24 26.00 12.23
CA LEU A 133 -14.00 27.43 12.39
C LEU A 133 -13.99 27.80 13.88
N ASP A 134 -12.85 28.28 14.38
CA ASP A 134 -12.65 28.71 15.76
C ASP A 134 -11.81 30.00 15.75
N GLY A 135 -12.34 31.09 16.32
CA GLY A 135 -11.65 32.38 16.35
C GLY A 135 -11.29 32.97 14.97
N GLY A 136 -11.99 32.58 13.90
CA GLY A 136 -11.70 33.03 12.53
C GLY A 136 -10.64 32.21 11.79
N ALA A 137 -10.15 31.12 12.38
CA ALA A 137 -9.23 30.19 11.75
C ALA A 137 -9.83 28.77 11.72
N CYS A 138 -9.42 27.98 10.73
CA CYS A 138 -9.77 26.56 10.66
C CYS A 138 -8.82 25.75 11.54
N VAL A 139 -9.34 25.18 12.62
CA VAL A 139 -8.60 24.44 13.65
C VAL A 139 -8.98 22.96 13.61
N TRP A 140 -7.99 22.08 13.72
CA TRP A 140 -8.19 20.64 13.70
C TRP A 140 -9.10 20.17 14.86
N ARG A 141 -10.19 19.49 14.52
CA ARG A 141 -11.15 18.85 15.44
C ARG A 141 -11.55 17.45 14.97
N GLY A 142 -10.89 16.93 13.93
CA GLY A 142 -11.24 15.71 13.22
C GLY A 142 -10.63 14.46 13.81
N GLY A 143 -10.62 13.40 13.00
CA GLY A 143 -10.16 12.07 13.38
C GLY A 143 -11.28 11.17 13.90
N PRO A 144 -10.95 10.12 14.67
CA PRO A 144 -11.93 9.21 15.24
C PRO A 144 -12.96 9.95 16.12
N LYS A 145 -14.25 9.62 15.97
CA LYS A 145 -15.39 10.28 16.65
C LYS A 145 -15.50 10.00 18.15
N ASP A 146 -14.85 8.94 18.61
CA ASP A 146 -14.83 8.49 20.02
C ASP A 146 -13.45 7.89 20.32
N PRO A 147 -12.41 8.74 20.42
CA PRO A 147 -11.04 8.28 20.57
C PRO A 147 -10.83 7.51 21.88
N GLY A 148 -11.59 7.82 22.94
CA GLY A 148 -11.48 7.19 24.25
C GLY A 148 -12.22 5.85 24.40
N PHE A 149 -12.98 5.42 23.38
CA PHE A 149 -13.81 4.22 23.41
C PHE A 149 -14.99 4.29 24.42
N GLU A 150 -15.45 5.49 24.81
CA GLU A 150 -16.61 5.67 25.69
C GLU A 150 -17.97 5.32 25.02
N GLN A 151 -17.99 5.19 23.69
CA GLN A 151 -19.19 4.95 22.90
C GLN A 151 -18.99 3.73 21.97
N ALA A 152 -19.17 2.54 22.53
CA ALA A 152 -19.00 1.28 21.78
C ALA A 152 -19.76 1.22 20.44
N ALA A 153 -20.91 1.88 20.32
CA ALA A 153 -21.74 1.87 19.12
C ALA A 153 -21.13 2.61 17.90
N VAL A 154 -20.15 3.49 18.10
CA VAL A 154 -19.51 4.20 16.98
C VAL A 154 -18.30 3.44 16.40
N TRP A 155 -17.98 2.30 16.99
CA TRP A 155 -16.91 1.41 16.55
C TRP A 155 -17.50 0.09 16.08
N THR A 156 -16.93 -0.48 15.02
CA THR A 156 -17.23 -1.86 14.61
C THR A 156 -16.18 -2.78 15.17
N ALA A 157 -16.56 -3.70 16.06
CA ALA A 157 -15.66 -4.72 16.63
C ALA A 157 -15.82 -6.07 15.93
N GLU A 158 -14.72 -6.72 15.58
CA GLU A 158 -14.69 -8.04 14.94
C GLU A 158 -13.67 -8.95 15.64
N GLY A 159 -13.79 -10.27 15.45
CA GLY A 159 -12.80 -11.24 15.95
C GLY A 159 -12.75 -11.35 17.48
N GLY A 160 -13.86 -11.11 18.18
CA GLY A 160 -13.97 -11.30 19.64
C GLY A 160 -13.43 -10.15 20.48
N VAL A 161 -13.16 -8.99 19.88
CA VAL A 161 -12.79 -7.77 20.62
C VAL A 161 -13.98 -7.22 21.39
N VAL A 162 -13.71 -6.76 22.61
CA VAL A 162 -14.72 -6.12 23.46
C VAL A 162 -14.35 -4.66 23.64
N ILE A 163 -15.29 -3.76 23.39
CA ILE A 163 -15.16 -2.35 23.78
C ILE A 163 -15.82 -2.21 25.14
N ASP A 164 -15.03 -1.79 26.13
CA ASP A 164 -15.52 -1.54 27.49
C ASP A 164 -15.59 -0.03 27.71
N PRO A 165 -16.75 0.62 27.54
CA PRO A 165 -16.89 2.07 27.58
C PRO A 165 -16.83 2.67 28.98
N ALA A 166 -16.98 1.85 30.03
CA ALA A 166 -17.01 2.28 31.42
C ALA A 166 -15.83 1.72 32.22
N ALA A 167 -14.80 1.23 31.53
CA ALA A 167 -13.64 0.68 32.18
C ALA A 167 -12.95 1.74 33.05
N ALA A 168 -12.62 1.36 34.29
CA ALA A 168 -11.89 2.24 35.18
C ALA A 168 -10.52 2.59 34.58
N LYS A 169 -10.14 3.86 34.69
CA LYS A 169 -8.86 4.38 34.21
C LYS A 169 -7.71 3.65 34.92
N GLY A 170 -7.09 2.72 34.22
CA GLY A 170 -5.92 1.99 34.72
C GLY A 170 -4.68 2.89 34.81
N PRO A 171 -3.58 2.42 35.42
CA PRO A 171 -2.32 3.16 35.45
C PRO A 171 -1.86 3.58 34.05
N GLY A 172 -1.63 4.88 33.85
CA GLY A 172 -1.18 5.44 32.57
C GLY A 172 -2.25 5.57 31.48
N ALA A 173 -3.46 5.03 31.69
CA ALA A 173 -4.56 5.26 30.75
C ALA A 173 -4.89 6.76 30.69
N VAL A 174 -5.45 7.22 29.59
CA VAL A 174 -5.74 8.64 29.35
C VAL A 174 -7.24 8.91 29.43
N ASP A 175 -8.05 8.04 28.84
CA ASP A 175 -9.51 8.16 28.85
C ASP A 175 -10.17 7.14 29.80
N VAL A 176 -11.50 7.22 29.90
CA VAL A 176 -12.30 6.16 30.51
C VAL A 176 -12.74 5.22 29.39
N GLY A 177 -12.68 3.92 29.63
CA GLY A 177 -12.91 2.93 28.58
C GLY A 177 -11.69 2.57 27.73
N PHE A 178 -11.80 1.45 27.03
CA PHE A 178 -10.77 0.94 26.10
C PHE A 178 -11.32 -0.19 25.20
N ALA A 179 -10.62 -0.46 24.10
CA ALA A 179 -10.77 -1.69 23.34
C ALA A 179 -9.90 -2.81 23.94
N LYS A 180 -10.51 -3.96 24.22
CA LYS A 180 -9.91 -5.10 24.90
C LYS A 180 -9.78 -6.31 23.97
N PHE A 181 -8.55 -6.78 23.80
CA PHE A 181 -8.18 -7.94 22.99
C PHE A 181 -7.64 -9.02 23.92
N VAL A 182 -8.34 -10.15 24.08
CA VAL A 182 -7.95 -11.26 24.97
C VAL A 182 -8.01 -12.58 24.21
N GLY A 183 -7.07 -13.48 24.51
CA GLY A 183 -7.11 -14.85 23.98
C GLY A 183 -7.11 -14.85 22.46
N GLU A 184 -8.11 -15.48 21.84
CA GLU A 184 -8.21 -15.53 20.38
C GLU A 184 -8.31 -14.15 19.73
N ALA A 185 -8.91 -13.14 20.37
CA ALA A 185 -8.97 -11.78 19.79
C ALA A 185 -7.58 -11.13 19.71
N ALA A 186 -6.72 -11.39 20.69
CA ALA A 186 -5.33 -10.94 20.66
C ALA A 186 -4.45 -11.77 19.73
N CYS A 187 -4.86 -13.00 19.40
CA CYS A 187 -4.08 -13.96 18.62
C CYS A 187 -4.47 -14.02 17.13
N LYS A 188 -5.77 -13.96 16.82
CA LYS A 188 -6.35 -14.15 15.49
C LYS A 188 -6.79 -12.82 14.87
N ALA A 189 -6.03 -11.75 15.13
CA ALA A 189 -6.24 -10.41 14.57
C ALA A 189 -7.64 -9.84 14.83
N GLY A 190 -8.15 -9.95 16.06
CA GLY A 190 -9.29 -9.17 16.50
C GLY A 190 -9.04 -7.69 16.24
N LEU A 191 -10.10 -6.97 15.85
CA LEU A 191 -9.99 -5.61 15.36
C LEU A 191 -11.17 -4.73 15.76
N VAL A 192 -10.94 -3.42 15.79
CA VAL A 192 -11.95 -2.36 15.85
C VAL A 192 -11.77 -1.42 14.67
N LYS A 193 -12.87 -0.98 14.07
CA LYS A 193 -12.87 -0.09 12.89
C LYS A 193 -13.76 1.11 13.10
N GLN A 194 -13.34 2.22 12.52
CA GLN A 194 -14.18 3.40 12.35
C GLN A 194 -13.83 4.11 11.05
N THR A 195 -14.83 4.72 10.42
CA THR A 195 -14.65 5.55 9.22
C THR A 195 -15.03 6.99 9.56
N PHE A 196 -14.19 7.93 9.12
CA PHE A 196 -14.36 9.36 9.32
C PHE A 196 -13.69 10.11 8.17
N ASP A 197 -14.10 11.36 7.95
CA ASP A 197 -13.56 12.16 6.86
C ASP A 197 -12.22 12.79 7.24
N MET A 198 -11.29 12.76 6.29
CA MET A 198 -9.97 13.38 6.38
C MET A 198 -9.80 14.43 5.27
N PRO A 199 -9.07 15.53 5.55
CA PRO A 199 -8.78 16.56 4.56
C PRO A 199 -7.90 16.01 3.44
N ASN A 200 -7.83 16.70 2.30
CA ASN A 200 -6.82 16.38 1.29
C ASN A 200 -5.43 16.74 1.81
N VAL A 201 -4.39 16.08 1.29
CA VAL A 201 -2.98 16.36 1.65
C VAL A 201 -2.62 17.84 1.52
N LYS A 202 -3.08 18.51 0.45
CA LYS A 202 -2.79 19.93 0.19
C LYS A 202 -3.48 20.91 1.17
N ASP A 203 -4.53 20.45 1.84
CA ASP A 203 -5.36 21.27 2.72
C ASP A 203 -5.03 20.99 4.21
N ALA A 204 -3.98 20.21 4.48
CA ALA A 204 -3.63 19.73 5.80
C ALA A 204 -2.13 19.85 6.08
N GLU A 205 -1.81 20.04 7.35
CA GLU A 205 -0.46 19.84 7.87
C GLU A 205 -0.11 18.34 8.01
N PRO A 206 1.17 17.96 8.19
CA PRO A 206 1.52 16.59 8.52
C PRO A 206 0.84 16.16 9.82
N MET A 207 0.30 14.94 9.83
CA MET A 207 -0.48 14.41 10.94
C MET A 207 0.11 13.11 11.47
N GLN A 208 -0.22 12.80 12.71
CA GLN A 208 0.08 11.52 13.36
C GLN A 208 -1.17 10.93 14.00
N LEU A 209 -1.25 9.61 14.01
CA LEU A 209 -2.13 8.88 14.91
C LEU A 209 -1.41 8.69 16.23
N VAL A 210 -2.04 9.10 17.33
CA VAL A 210 -1.56 8.90 18.69
C VAL A 210 -2.43 7.83 19.34
N LEU A 211 -1.77 6.83 19.92
CA LEU A 211 -2.38 5.68 20.58
C LEU A 211 -1.85 5.56 22.01
N SER A 212 -2.74 5.30 22.97
CA SER A 212 -2.36 4.80 24.29
C SER A 212 -2.58 3.29 24.31
N ALA A 213 -1.54 2.51 24.57
CA ALA A 213 -1.70 1.05 24.55
C ALA A 213 -0.90 0.38 25.66
N ARG A 214 -1.31 -0.84 26.01
CA ARG A 214 -0.51 -1.76 26.81
C ARG A 214 -0.72 -3.19 26.34
N SER A 215 0.27 -4.02 26.62
CA SER A 215 0.13 -5.47 26.50
C SER A 215 0.70 -6.18 27.71
N THR A 216 0.06 -7.28 28.07
CA THR A 216 0.52 -8.19 29.11
C THR A 216 0.54 -9.61 28.58
N ASN A 217 1.59 -10.34 28.93
CA ASN A 217 1.67 -11.78 28.72
C ASN A 217 2.18 -12.41 30.03
N PRO A 218 1.47 -13.43 30.58
CA PRO A 218 1.79 -14.00 31.89
C PRO A 218 3.10 -14.79 31.92
N ARG A 219 3.66 -15.16 30.76
CA ARG A 219 4.82 -16.07 30.68
C ARG A 219 6.07 -15.46 30.07
N PHE A 220 5.93 -14.50 29.15
CA PHE A 220 7.06 -13.86 28.48
C PHE A 220 6.96 -12.34 28.52
N PRO A 221 8.04 -11.63 28.88
CA PRO A 221 8.08 -10.17 28.87
C PRO A 221 8.26 -9.61 27.46
N ILE A 222 7.38 -9.99 26.53
CA ILE A 222 7.41 -9.55 25.14
C ILE A 222 6.12 -8.76 24.88
N ALA A 223 6.28 -7.53 24.42
CA ALA A 223 5.15 -6.69 24.07
C ALA A 223 4.44 -7.18 22.79
N ALA A 224 3.11 -7.15 22.80
CA ALA A 224 2.32 -7.26 21.58
C ALA A 224 2.55 -6.02 20.70
N ARG A 225 2.17 -6.11 19.43
CA ARG A 225 2.16 -4.95 18.53
C ARG A 225 0.73 -4.59 18.18
N VAL A 226 0.41 -3.29 18.21
CA VAL A 226 -0.85 -2.80 17.67
C VAL A 226 -0.74 -2.80 16.16
N LEU A 227 -1.67 -3.49 15.52
CA LEU A 227 -1.95 -3.37 14.10
C LEU A 227 -2.66 -2.04 13.87
N VAL A 228 -2.12 -1.21 12.99
CA VAL A 228 -2.73 0.05 12.54
C VAL A 228 -3.00 -0.07 11.04
N GLY A 229 -4.26 -0.20 10.67
CA GLY A 229 -4.73 -0.24 9.29
C GLY A 229 -5.32 1.10 8.87
N ILE A 230 -4.95 1.59 7.70
CA ILE A 230 -5.52 2.80 7.08
C ILE A 230 -5.85 2.46 5.63
N ASN A 231 -7.13 2.52 5.27
CA ASN A 231 -7.64 2.24 3.93
C ASN A 231 -7.05 0.94 3.32
N GLY A 232 -7.02 -0.13 4.11
CA GLY A 232 -6.62 -1.48 3.69
C GLY A 232 -5.12 -1.80 3.74
N THR A 233 -4.23 -0.82 3.97
CA THR A 233 -2.81 -1.10 4.24
C THR A 233 -2.54 -1.05 5.73
N VAL A 234 -1.62 -1.88 6.18
CA VAL A 234 -1.35 -2.08 7.61
C VAL A 234 0.10 -1.80 7.93
N THR A 235 0.31 -1.07 9.03
CA THR A 235 1.58 -0.98 9.76
C THR A 235 1.39 -1.51 11.17
N THR A 236 2.49 -1.61 11.92
CA THR A 236 2.44 -2.03 13.32
C THR A 236 3.16 -1.04 14.20
N LEU A 237 2.60 -0.79 15.37
CA LEU A 237 3.20 0.04 16.40
C LEU A 237 3.57 -0.84 17.60
N SER A 238 4.78 -0.65 18.12
CA SER A 238 5.21 -1.33 19.35
C SER A 238 4.38 -0.83 20.53
N THR A 239 3.83 -1.74 21.33
CA THR A 239 3.21 -1.37 22.60
C THR A 239 4.22 -1.48 23.73
N PRO A 240 4.05 -0.74 24.84
CA PRO A 240 4.77 -1.05 26.07
C PRO A 240 4.32 -2.42 26.61
N PHE A 241 5.28 -3.17 27.16
CA PHE A 241 4.99 -4.35 27.97
C PHE A 241 4.73 -3.93 29.42
N GLY A 242 3.64 -4.42 30.00
CA GLY A 242 3.34 -4.24 31.42
C GLY A 242 1.90 -3.83 31.67
N THR A 243 1.59 -3.51 32.92
CA THR A 243 0.24 -3.16 33.35
C THR A 243 -0.11 -1.70 33.12
N SER A 244 0.86 -0.85 32.81
CA SER A 244 0.65 0.58 32.56
C SER A 244 0.53 0.85 31.07
N PHE A 245 -0.42 1.71 30.69
CA PHE A 245 -0.49 2.24 29.34
C PHE A 245 0.68 3.19 29.07
N ALA A 246 1.12 3.25 27.82
CA ALA A 246 2.01 4.29 27.34
C ALA A 246 1.53 4.80 25.98
N THR A 247 1.76 6.09 25.78
CA THR A 247 1.44 6.77 24.54
C THR A 247 2.55 6.53 23.52
N THR A 248 2.15 6.20 22.30
CA THR A 248 3.00 6.04 21.14
C THR A 248 2.30 6.67 19.94
N SER A 249 3.04 7.10 18.93
CA SER A 249 2.47 7.69 17.73
C SER A 249 3.08 7.12 16.47
N VAL A 250 2.31 7.20 15.38
CA VAL A 250 2.75 6.87 14.04
C VAL A 250 2.31 7.97 13.09
N CYS A 251 3.23 8.43 12.24
CA CYS A 251 2.89 9.42 11.22
C CYS A 251 1.87 8.87 10.23
N LEU A 252 1.07 9.75 9.66
CA LEU A 252 0.09 9.41 8.65
C LEU A 252 0.69 9.61 7.25
N GLY A 253 0.51 8.61 6.38
CA GLY A 253 0.88 8.69 4.97
C GLY A 253 -0.30 9.09 4.09
N GLU A 254 -0.08 9.18 2.77
CA GLU A 254 -1.07 9.66 1.79
C GLU A 254 -2.43 8.94 1.88
N ARG A 255 -2.47 7.64 2.24
CA ARG A 255 -3.72 6.87 2.38
C ARG A 255 -4.64 7.36 3.49
N ALA A 256 -4.13 8.15 4.42
CA ALA A 256 -4.89 8.72 5.52
C ALA A 256 -5.55 10.06 5.19
N PHE A 257 -5.47 10.53 3.95
CA PHE A 257 -5.98 11.81 3.50
C PHE A 257 -6.94 11.64 2.32
N GLY A 258 -7.85 12.59 2.14
CA GLY A 258 -8.75 12.68 0.99
C GLY A 258 -10.04 11.85 1.14
N GLY A 259 -11.02 12.41 1.85
CA GLY A 259 -12.37 11.84 1.97
C GLY A 259 -12.50 10.84 3.12
N PRO A 260 -13.46 9.89 3.04
CA PRO A 260 -13.68 8.93 4.10
C PRO A 260 -12.49 7.97 4.21
N VAL A 261 -11.89 7.92 5.39
CA VAL A 261 -10.77 7.05 5.74
C VAL A 261 -11.23 6.04 6.78
N THR A 262 -10.98 4.76 6.53
CA THR A 262 -11.20 3.70 7.50
C THR A 262 -9.94 3.46 8.31
N LEU A 263 -10.00 3.77 9.60
CA LEU A 263 -9.02 3.35 10.60
C LEU A 263 -9.38 1.96 11.13
N THR A 264 -8.42 1.06 11.14
CA THR A 264 -8.50 -0.26 11.77
C THR A 264 -7.43 -0.36 12.84
N LEU A 265 -7.81 -0.73 14.06
CA LEU A 265 -6.88 -1.00 15.15
C LEU A 265 -7.07 -2.45 15.60
N GLY A 266 -5.98 -3.18 15.79
CA GLY A 266 -6.07 -4.59 16.16
C GLY A 266 -4.82 -5.12 16.80
N ALA A 267 -4.84 -6.40 17.19
CA ALA A 267 -3.63 -7.11 17.57
C ALA A 267 -2.90 -7.60 16.31
N SER A 268 -1.60 -7.33 16.20
CA SER A 268 -0.80 -7.86 15.08
C SER A 268 -0.79 -9.39 15.14
N PRO A 269 -0.98 -10.10 14.02
CA PRO A 269 -0.92 -11.57 13.97
C PRO A 269 0.50 -12.12 14.20
N ASP A 270 1.54 -11.26 14.22
CA ASP A 270 2.89 -11.60 14.68
C ASP A 270 3.01 -11.63 16.21
N SER A 271 1.96 -11.22 16.94
CA SER A 271 1.92 -11.29 18.40
C SER A 271 1.87 -12.76 18.81
N PHE A 272 2.89 -13.22 19.53
CA PHE A 272 3.04 -14.61 19.96
C PHE A 272 1.77 -15.14 20.61
N CYS A 273 1.06 -16.04 19.92
CA CYS A 273 -0.25 -16.57 20.30
C CYS A 273 -0.18 -17.68 21.37
N PHE A 274 0.79 -17.60 22.29
CA PHE A 274 0.99 -18.59 23.34
C PHE A 274 0.50 -17.99 24.66
N ASP A 275 -0.32 -18.75 25.40
CA ASP A 275 -0.71 -18.48 26.79
C ASP A 275 -1.56 -17.21 27.03
N ALA A 276 -2.58 -16.98 26.18
CA ALA A 276 -3.64 -15.99 26.36
C ALA A 276 -3.12 -14.54 26.55
N PRO A 277 -2.47 -13.95 25.52
CA PRO A 277 -2.05 -12.56 25.58
C PRO A 277 -3.25 -11.63 25.74
N GLU A 278 -3.03 -10.53 26.45
CA GLU A 278 -3.98 -9.43 26.53
C GLU A 278 -3.36 -8.16 25.98
N MET A 279 -4.12 -7.46 25.15
CA MET A 279 -3.76 -6.14 24.64
C MET A 279 -4.94 -5.21 24.86
N TYR A 280 -4.62 -3.97 25.21
CA TYR A 280 -5.58 -2.92 25.49
C TYR A 280 -5.18 -1.69 24.69
N ILE A 281 -6.14 -1.09 23.99
CA ILE A 281 -5.97 0.18 23.30
C ILE A 281 -6.94 1.17 23.94
N ASP A 282 -6.36 2.25 24.43
CA ASP A 282 -6.98 3.44 25.00
C ASP A 282 -6.58 4.61 24.10
N ARG A 283 -7.37 5.69 24.07
CA ARG A 283 -7.13 6.90 23.26
C ARG A 283 -6.56 6.66 21.86
N ALA A 284 -7.40 6.67 20.84
CA ALA A 284 -6.98 6.70 19.44
C ALA A 284 -7.41 8.00 18.76
N HIS A 285 -6.54 9.01 18.73
CA HIS A 285 -6.83 10.30 18.10
C HIS A 285 -5.77 10.68 17.07
N ILE A 286 -6.16 11.54 16.13
CA ILE A 286 -5.27 12.10 15.13
C ILE A 286 -4.99 13.56 15.50
N GLU A 287 -3.74 13.99 15.31
CA GLU A 287 -3.34 15.37 15.56
C GLU A 287 -2.25 15.82 14.57
N PRO A 288 -2.13 17.14 14.32
CA PRO A 288 -0.98 17.76 13.67
C PRO A 288 0.35 17.40 14.35
N SER A 289 1.40 17.16 13.57
CA SER A 289 2.75 16.91 14.08
C SER A 289 3.82 17.37 13.10
N ALA A 290 4.60 18.36 13.52
CA ALA A 290 5.78 18.82 12.78
C ALA A 290 6.93 17.80 12.74
N ASN A 291 6.81 16.68 13.47
CA ASN A 291 7.77 15.57 13.43
C ASN A 291 7.44 14.52 12.36
N CYS A 292 6.39 14.75 11.57
CA CYS A 292 5.97 13.87 10.50
C CYS A 292 6.31 14.45 9.12
N PRO A 293 6.73 13.60 8.16
CA PRO A 293 6.90 14.03 6.79
C PRO A 293 5.56 14.42 6.18
N VAL A 294 5.59 15.41 5.28
CA VAL A 294 4.50 15.61 4.34
C VAL A 294 4.34 14.33 3.50
N PRO A 295 3.11 13.82 3.28
CA PRO A 295 2.90 12.69 2.38
C PRO A 295 3.60 12.87 1.03
N GLY A 296 4.32 11.84 0.59
CA GLY A 296 5.18 11.89 -0.61
C GLY A 296 6.62 12.35 -0.35
N THR A 297 7.05 12.50 0.91
CA THR A 297 8.41 12.99 1.26
C THR A 297 9.11 12.12 2.30
N VAL A 298 10.43 12.31 2.43
CA VAL A 298 11.25 11.78 3.52
C VAL A 298 11.47 12.91 4.53
N PHE A 299 11.21 12.65 5.81
CA PHE A 299 11.38 13.68 6.84
C PHE A 299 12.87 14.00 7.00
N ASN A 300 13.24 15.26 6.78
CA ASN A 300 14.64 15.71 6.79
C ASN A 300 15.55 14.82 5.91
N GLY A 301 15.11 14.52 4.67
CA GLY A 301 15.80 13.63 3.75
C GLY A 301 17.11 14.20 3.16
N ASP A 302 17.30 15.52 3.21
CA ASP A 302 18.51 16.27 2.84
C ASP A 302 19.45 16.52 4.04
N PHE A 303 19.05 16.10 5.26
CA PHE A 303 19.83 16.19 6.49
C PHE A 303 20.25 17.61 6.96
N ASP A 304 19.85 18.66 6.25
CA ASP A 304 20.19 20.04 6.58
C ASP A 304 19.33 20.59 7.73
N GLY A 305 18.14 20.02 7.94
CA GLY A 305 17.26 20.33 9.06
C GLY A 305 17.72 19.80 10.41
N LEU A 306 17.00 20.19 11.46
CA LEU A 306 17.17 19.66 12.82
C LEU A 306 16.22 18.48 13.07
N GLY A 307 16.69 17.44 13.75
CA GLY A 307 15.88 16.30 14.16
C GLY A 307 15.57 15.32 13.03
N GLY A 308 14.55 14.48 13.24
CA GLY A 308 14.05 13.54 12.23
C GLY A 308 14.78 12.20 12.13
N TRP A 309 15.99 12.13 12.66
CA TRP A 309 16.84 10.93 12.59
C TRP A 309 17.32 10.51 13.97
N THR A 310 17.04 9.26 14.33
CA THR A 310 17.59 8.61 15.50
C THR A 310 18.83 7.82 15.10
N VAL A 311 19.95 8.04 15.77
CA VAL A 311 21.25 7.44 15.41
C VAL A 311 21.71 6.42 16.46
N SER A 312 22.33 5.32 16.02
CA SER A 312 23.07 4.41 16.90
C SER A 312 24.54 4.83 17.03
N PRO A 313 25.32 4.27 17.97
CA PRO A 313 26.77 4.50 18.02
C PRO A 313 27.44 4.21 16.67
N GLY A 314 28.28 5.13 16.21
CA GLY A 314 28.92 5.06 14.88
C GLY A 314 28.07 5.64 13.75
N ALA A 315 26.93 6.28 14.02
CA ALA A 315 26.15 7.04 13.07
C ALA A 315 25.98 8.49 13.55
N GLU A 316 26.00 9.44 12.63
CA GLU A 316 25.82 10.87 12.92
C GLU A 316 25.24 11.62 11.71
N VAL A 317 24.60 12.76 11.96
CA VAL A 317 24.31 13.75 10.92
C VAL A 317 25.36 14.85 11.01
N ALA A 318 26.37 14.79 10.12
CA ALA A 318 27.58 15.60 10.20
C ALA A 318 27.59 16.73 9.16
N PRO A 319 28.19 17.90 9.47
CA PRO A 319 28.38 18.97 8.49
C PRO A 319 29.50 18.63 7.49
N GLY A 320 29.38 19.12 6.25
CA GLY A 320 30.41 19.00 5.21
C GLY A 320 30.55 17.60 4.61
N VAL A 321 29.64 16.68 4.94
CA VAL A 321 29.65 15.30 4.41
C VAL A 321 28.52 15.04 3.42
N GLY A 322 27.58 15.98 3.27
CA GLY A 322 26.56 15.94 2.22
C GLY A 322 27.08 16.46 0.88
N THR A 323 26.23 16.36 -0.13
CA THR A 323 26.47 16.88 -1.47
C THR A 323 26.67 18.39 -1.43
N GLY A 324 27.62 18.91 -2.22
CA GLY A 324 27.92 20.35 -2.20
C GLY A 324 28.46 20.89 -0.86
N GLY A 325 28.82 20.02 0.10
CA GLY A 325 29.33 20.41 1.42
C GLY A 325 28.23 20.70 2.46
N THR A 326 27.00 20.29 2.21
CA THR A 326 25.87 20.33 3.17
C THR A 326 26.07 19.36 4.32
N ARG A 327 25.09 19.31 5.24
CA ARG A 327 25.04 18.23 6.22
C ARG A 327 24.63 16.94 5.52
N GLY A 328 25.04 15.81 6.08
CA GLY A 328 24.69 14.50 5.53
C GLY A 328 24.73 13.43 6.61
N ALA A 329 24.07 12.31 6.33
CA ALA A 329 24.17 11.13 7.17
C ALA A 329 25.51 10.44 6.98
N LYS A 330 26.23 10.17 8.06
CA LYS A 330 27.48 9.41 8.06
C LYS A 330 27.34 8.19 8.96
N LEU A 331 27.64 7.01 8.43
CA LEU A 331 27.67 5.75 9.15
C LEU A 331 29.07 5.16 9.04
N GLN A 332 29.64 4.70 10.16
CA GLN A 332 30.97 4.14 10.21
C GLN A 332 31.10 2.94 11.16
N THR A 333 31.85 1.93 10.72
CA THR A 333 32.43 0.88 11.57
C THR A 333 33.94 0.81 11.37
N ASP A 334 34.67 0.28 12.34
CA ASP A 334 36.13 0.15 12.40
C ASP A 334 36.60 -1.32 12.34
N THR A 335 35.88 -2.25 12.99
CA THR A 335 36.22 -3.67 13.04
C THR A 335 35.05 -4.56 12.59
N PHE A 336 35.34 -5.86 12.39
CA PHE A 336 34.29 -6.87 12.21
C PHE A 336 33.36 -6.94 13.41
N CYS A 337 32.23 -7.62 13.24
CA CYS A 337 31.22 -7.83 14.28
C CYS A 337 30.56 -6.56 14.82
N LYS A 338 30.76 -5.40 14.18
CA LYS A 338 30.05 -4.17 14.48
C LYS A 338 28.97 -3.90 13.44
N SER A 339 27.90 -3.27 13.91
CA SER A 339 26.83 -2.73 13.09
C SER A 339 26.53 -1.32 13.56
N THR A 340 26.11 -0.47 12.63
CA THR A 340 25.60 0.87 12.95
C THR A 340 24.40 1.17 12.06
N SER A 341 23.52 2.04 12.52
CA SER A 341 22.31 2.42 11.83
C SER A 341 21.84 3.81 12.21
N MET A 342 21.03 4.40 11.35
CA MET A 342 20.15 5.50 11.72
C MET A 342 18.76 5.25 11.16
N THR A 343 17.76 5.81 11.85
CA THR A 343 16.34 5.60 11.56
C THR A 343 15.67 6.94 11.36
N GLY A 344 14.97 7.11 10.25
CA GLY A 344 14.12 8.27 9.95
C GLY A 344 12.72 7.81 9.55
N THR A 345 11.84 8.77 9.27
CA THR A 345 10.46 8.48 8.82
C THR A 345 10.28 8.94 7.40
N ALA A 346 9.72 8.08 6.55
CA ALA A 346 9.32 8.44 5.19
C ALA A 346 7.84 8.17 4.98
N ALA A 347 7.15 8.99 4.19
CA ALA A 347 5.78 8.78 3.75
C ALA A 347 5.75 8.54 2.24
N PRO A 348 5.92 7.29 1.78
CA PRO A 348 5.94 7.00 0.36
C PRO A 348 4.62 7.38 -0.32
N PRO A 349 4.67 7.87 -1.56
CA PRO A 349 3.48 8.19 -2.32
C PRO A 349 2.66 6.93 -2.64
N PHE A 350 1.37 7.13 -2.92
CA PHE A 350 0.44 6.08 -3.31
C PHE A 350 -0.27 6.38 -4.62
N SER A 351 -1.00 7.49 -4.72
CA SER A 351 -1.77 7.82 -5.92
C SER A 351 -1.01 8.75 -6.87
N THR A 352 -0.05 9.50 -6.33
CA THR A 352 0.72 10.50 -7.07
C THR A 352 1.88 9.92 -7.90
N MET A 353 2.33 8.69 -7.60
CA MET A 353 3.41 7.98 -8.31
C MET A 353 3.02 6.53 -8.55
N LYS A 354 3.15 6.04 -9.79
CA LYS A 354 2.76 4.68 -10.17
C LYS A 354 3.85 3.66 -9.82
N SER A 355 5.10 4.04 -10.01
CA SER A 355 6.29 3.21 -9.77
C SER A 355 7.27 3.93 -8.84
N PRO A 356 6.91 4.14 -7.57
CA PRO A 356 7.73 4.92 -6.65
C PRO A 356 9.03 4.18 -6.29
N ALA A 357 10.14 4.91 -6.41
CA ALA A 357 11.43 4.56 -5.86
C ALA A 357 11.90 5.64 -4.89
N LEU A 358 12.61 5.23 -3.84
CA LEU A 358 13.39 6.14 -3.02
C LEU A 358 14.76 6.33 -3.69
N SER A 359 14.98 7.53 -4.21
CA SER A 359 16.30 8.00 -4.64
C SER A 359 17.09 8.48 -3.42
N VAL A 360 18.38 8.18 -3.41
CA VAL A 360 19.34 8.62 -2.41
C VAL A 360 20.69 8.85 -3.08
N VAL A 361 21.38 9.92 -2.70
CA VAL A 361 22.76 10.15 -3.10
C VAL A 361 23.67 9.53 -2.04
N VAL A 362 24.58 8.65 -2.47
CA VAL A 362 25.37 7.83 -1.57
C VAL A 362 26.83 7.78 -2.00
N GLN A 363 27.74 7.90 -1.02
CA GLN A 363 29.17 7.64 -1.19
C GLN A 363 29.59 6.64 -0.12
N GLY A 364 30.21 5.53 -0.53
CA GLY A 364 30.63 4.49 0.40
C GLY A 364 32.04 3.99 0.15
N THR A 365 32.64 3.35 1.15
CA THR A 365 33.90 2.60 1.00
C THR A 365 33.79 1.62 -0.18
N VAL A 366 34.75 1.68 -1.09
CA VAL A 366 34.76 0.88 -2.33
C VAL A 366 34.59 -0.61 -2.02
N ASN A 367 33.68 -1.27 -2.74
CA ASN A 367 33.35 -2.70 -2.61
C ASN A 367 32.74 -3.13 -1.26
N GLN A 368 32.45 -2.19 -0.35
CA GLN A 368 31.63 -2.46 0.83
C GLN A 368 30.16 -2.23 0.50
N THR A 369 29.27 -2.73 1.35
CA THR A 369 27.83 -2.53 1.20
C THR A 369 27.22 -1.85 2.41
N ALA A 370 26.20 -1.04 2.13
CA ALA A 370 25.24 -0.55 3.11
C ALA A 370 23.84 -0.97 2.69
N GLN A 371 22.90 -0.88 3.61
CA GLN A 371 21.53 -1.35 3.41
C GLN A 371 20.55 -0.21 3.68
N ILE A 372 19.57 -0.07 2.80
CA ILE A 372 18.33 0.64 3.10
C ILE A 372 17.27 -0.40 3.43
N SER A 373 16.62 -0.24 4.58
CA SER A 373 15.61 -1.18 5.06
C SER A 373 14.43 -0.45 5.70
N ALA A 374 13.31 -1.14 5.82
CA ALA A 374 12.15 -0.74 6.60
C ALA A 374 11.75 -1.95 7.47
N TYR A 375 10.62 -2.59 7.18
CA TYR A 375 10.26 -3.90 7.73
C TYR A 375 11.28 -4.99 7.34
N GLY A 376 11.85 -4.88 6.14
CA GLY A 376 12.94 -5.70 5.62
C GLY A 376 13.86 -4.89 4.71
N THR A 377 14.79 -5.55 4.03
CA THR A 377 15.68 -4.93 3.05
C THR A 377 14.87 -4.35 1.90
N LEU A 378 15.05 -3.06 1.63
CA LEU A 378 14.57 -2.41 0.41
C LEU A 378 15.64 -2.46 -0.68
N GLY A 379 16.91 -2.36 -0.28
CA GLY A 379 18.04 -2.45 -1.19
C GLY A 379 19.39 -2.55 -0.49
N GLU A 380 20.29 -3.34 -1.06
CA GLU A 380 21.73 -3.30 -0.77
C GLU A 380 22.46 -2.39 -1.75
N ILE A 381 23.18 -1.41 -1.23
CA ILE A 381 23.91 -0.38 -1.98
C ILE A 381 25.41 -0.64 -1.86
N ARG A 382 26.12 -0.69 -3.00
CA ARG A 382 27.58 -0.85 -3.04
C ARG A 382 28.28 0.51 -3.00
N GLY A 383 29.29 0.65 -2.16
CA GLY A 383 30.14 1.83 -2.11
C GLY A 383 31.07 1.91 -3.33
N THR A 384 31.15 3.10 -3.92
CA THR A 384 31.93 3.41 -5.13
C THR A 384 33.11 4.36 -4.87
N GLY A 385 33.21 4.91 -3.65
CA GLY A 385 34.19 5.94 -3.31
C GLY A 385 33.81 7.36 -3.75
N THR A 386 32.77 7.54 -4.56
CA THR A 386 32.23 8.84 -4.99
C THR A 386 30.72 8.91 -4.74
N PHE A 387 30.15 10.12 -4.71
CA PHE A 387 28.70 10.26 -4.65
C PHE A 387 28.06 9.76 -5.95
N VAL A 388 27.10 8.85 -5.80
CA VAL A 388 26.28 8.31 -6.88
C VAL A 388 24.82 8.30 -6.45
N GLU A 389 23.92 8.55 -7.39
CA GLU A 389 22.48 8.36 -7.13
C GLU A 389 22.17 6.85 -7.15
N SER A 390 21.49 6.36 -6.12
CA SER A 390 20.97 5.00 -6.03
C SER A 390 19.46 5.02 -5.83
N LYS A 391 18.75 4.09 -6.47
CA LYS A 391 17.28 4.01 -6.42
C LYS A 391 16.83 2.66 -5.87
N VAL A 392 16.05 2.68 -4.80
CA VAL A 392 15.46 1.50 -4.18
C VAL A 392 13.94 1.52 -4.34
N CYS A 393 13.36 0.44 -4.85
CA CYS A 393 11.93 0.39 -5.12
C CYS A 393 11.11 0.32 -3.83
N ILE A 394 9.94 0.95 -3.85
CA ILE A 394 9.02 0.91 -2.71
C ILE A 394 8.01 -0.23 -2.87
N PRO A 395 8.00 -1.20 -1.92
CA PRO A 395 7.07 -2.32 -1.96
C PRO A 395 5.65 -1.85 -1.67
N ALA A 396 4.66 -2.57 -2.19
CA ALA A 396 3.24 -2.20 -2.11
C ALA A 396 2.76 -1.95 -0.67
N TYR A 397 3.25 -2.73 0.30
CA TYR A 397 2.87 -2.62 1.72
C TYR A 397 3.31 -1.29 2.36
N MET A 398 4.23 -0.54 1.75
CA MET A 398 4.67 0.78 2.25
C MET A 398 4.00 1.95 1.53
N ARG A 399 3.38 1.73 0.36
CA ARG A 399 2.84 2.82 -0.47
C ARG A 399 1.70 3.54 0.23
N GLY A 400 1.86 4.84 0.46
CA GLY A 400 0.88 5.68 1.15
C GLY A 400 0.83 5.51 2.67
N VAL A 401 1.77 4.77 3.27
CA VAL A 401 1.85 4.57 4.72
C VAL A 401 3.18 5.09 5.23
N ALA A 402 3.14 6.08 6.13
CA ALA A 402 4.37 6.56 6.74
C ALA A 402 5.02 5.45 7.56
N SER A 403 6.30 5.20 7.27
CA SER A 403 7.04 4.05 7.75
C SER A 403 8.45 4.47 8.19
N PRO A 404 9.00 3.82 9.23
CA PRO A 404 10.40 4.00 9.55
C PRO A 404 11.26 3.43 8.42
N ILE A 405 12.27 4.21 8.02
CA ILE A 405 13.33 3.79 7.12
C ILE A 405 14.66 3.78 7.87
N TYR A 406 15.49 2.81 7.57
CA TYR A 406 16.77 2.60 8.22
C TYR A 406 17.88 2.59 7.19
N LEU A 407 18.90 3.42 7.44
CA LEU A 407 20.21 3.32 6.81
C LEU A 407 21.08 2.47 7.71
N ARG A 408 21.71 1.41 7.19
CA ARG A 408 22.43 0.43 8.02
C ARG A 408 23.76 0.01 7.41
N LEU A 409 24.76 -0.14 8.28
CA LEU A 409 25.91 -1.01 8.06
C LEU A 409 25.65 -2.30 8.85
N PRO A 410 25.23 -3.39 8.17
CA PRO A 410 24.87 -4.62 8.86
C PRO A 410 26.09 -5.27 9.54
N TYR A 411 25.82 -6.18 10.46
CA TYR A 411 26.85 -7.01 11.08
C TYR A 411 27.57 -7.83 10.01
N VAL A 412 28.90 -7.78 9.99
CA VAL A 412 29.74 -8.60 9.10
C VAL A 412 30.62 -9.49 9.95
N SER A 413 30.51 -10.80 9.73
CA SER A 413 31.37 -11.78 10.40
C SER A 413 32.79 -11.70 9.85
N PRO A 414 33.81 -11.95 10.68
CA PRO A 414 35.17 -12.07 10.20
C PRO A 414 35.32 -13.28 9.26
N PRO A 415 36.34 -13.29 8.38
CA PRO A 415 36.65 -14.45 7.55
C PRO A 415 36.99 -15.68 8.41
N THR A 416 37.04 -16.87 7.80
CA THR A 416 37.49 -18.10 8.46
C THR A 416 38.93 -17.89 8.93
N ASN A 417 39.14 -17.77 10.24
CA ASN A 417 40.39 -17.39 10.96
C ASN A 417 40.58 -15.90 11.32
N GLY A 418 39.61 -15.03 11.04
CA GLY A 418 39.62 -13.65 11.54
C GLY A 418 38.92 -13.51 12.91
N ALA A 419 39.18 -12.40 13.59
CA ALA A 419 38.59 -12.02 14.87
C ALA A 419 37.72 -10.76 14.74
N CYS A 420 36.79 -10.56 15.69
CA CYS A 420 35.98 -9.34 15.77
C CYS A 420 36.81 -8.07 16.02
N THR A 421 38.05 -8.21 16.49
CA THR A 421 38.99 -7.11 16.71
C THR A 421 39.75 -6.71 15.44
N ASP A 422 39.68 -7.53 14.38
CA ASP A 422 40.41 -7.26 13.15
C ASP A 422 39.77 -6.07 12.43
N ALA A 423 40.62 -5.25 11.80
CA ALA A 423 40.20 -4.05 11.12
C ALA A 423 39.30 -4.38 9.92
N ALA A 424 38.12 -3.77 9.89
CA ALA A 424 37.17 -3.83 8.78
C ALA A 424 36.45 -2.47 8.66
N PRO A 425 37.21 -1.39 8.36
CA PRO A 425 36.64 -0.06 8.30
C PRO A 425 35.64 0.05 7.14
N ARG A 426 34.46 0.56 7.45
CA ARG A 426 33.40 0.85 6.48
C ARG A 426 32.86 2.23 6.81
N THR A 427 32.81 3.12 5.83
CA THR A 427 32.22 4.44 5.95
C THR A 427 31.28 4.67 4.79
N PHE A 428 30.06 5.11 5.11
CA PHE A 428 29.05 5.49 4.13
C PHE A 428 28.47 6.85 4.48
N PHE A 429 28.23 7.64 3.44
CA PHE A 429 27.58 8.94 3.46
C PHE A 429 26.29 8.84 2.65
N PHE A 430 25.20 9.38 3.18
CA PHE A 430 23.91 9.45 2.51
C PHE A 430 23.38 10.87 2.54
N ASP A 431 22.72 11.26 1.45
CA ASP A 431 22.15 12.58 1.29
C ASP A 431 21.01 12.58 0.24
N ASP A 432 20.27 13.68 0.14
CA ASP A 432 19.25 13.95 -0.88
C ASP A 432 18.19 12.85 -1.06
N MET A 433 17.66 12.34 0.05
CA MET A 433 16.66 11.27 0.03
C MET A 433 15.29 11.81 -0.42
N LYS A 434 14.76 11.29 -1.54
CA LYS A 434 13.46 11.71 -2.10
C LYS A 434 12.77 10.61 -2.89
N PHE A 435 11.45 10.68 -3.01
CA PHE A 435 10.70 9.79 -3.88
C PHE A 435 10.74 10.27 -5.34
N VAL A 436 10.92 9.33 -6.26
CA VAL A 436 10.96 9.56 -7.70
C VAL A 436 10.18 8.47 -8.43
N GLU A 437 9.73 8.77 -9.64
CA GLU A 437 9.18 7.76 -10.55
C GLU A 437 10.33 6.93 -11.15
N ASP A 438 10.29 5.61 -11.00
CA ASP A 438 11.24 4.69 -11.62
C ASP A 438 10.50 3.50 -12.26
N PRO A 439 10.31 3.50 -13.59
CA PRO A 439 9.63 2.42 -14.29
C PRO A 439 10.28 1.03 -14.09
N THR A 440 11.56 0.98 -13.72
CA THR A 440 12.25 -0.30 -13.47
C THR A 440 11.75 -1.00 -12.20
N CYS A 441 11.00 -0.30 -11.34
CA CYS A 441 10.37 -0.89 -10.16
C CYS A 441 9.14 -1.76 -10.49
N GLY A 442 8.79 -1.86 -11.77
CA GLY A 442 7.70 -2.71 -12.25
C GLY A 442 6.32 -2.10 -12.01
N PRO A 443 5.27 -2.71 -12.59
CA PRO A 443 3.91 -2.21 -12.48
C PRO A 443 3.34 -2.39 -11.07
N ASP A 444 2.59 -1.39 -10.60
CA ASP A 444 1.72 -1.44 -9.41
C ASP A 444 0.68 -2.57 -9.58
N PRO A 445 0.47 -3.46 -8.57
CA PRO A 445 0.94 -3.31 -7.18
C PRO A 445 2.39 -3.66 -6.84
N GLY A 446 3.19 -4.30 -7.72
CA GLY A 446 4.58 -4.65 -7.39
C GLY A 446 4.73 -5.44 -6.07
N PHE A 447 3.92 -6.50 -5.89
CA PHE A 447 3.85 -7.29 -4.64
C PHE A 447 5.14 -8.02 -4.27
N VAL A 448 6.04 -8.23 -5.23
CA VAL A 448 7.41 -8.73 -5.07
C VAL A 448 8.33 -7.76 -5.81
N LEU A 449 9.41 -7.31 -5.18
CA LEU A 449 10.41 -6.50 -5.89
C LEU A 449 11.45 -7.45 -6.51
N ASP A 450 11.75 -7.25 -7.78
CA ASP A 450 12.78 -7.99 -8.51
C ASP A 450 12.63 -9.53 -8.44
N GLY A 451 11.40 -10.01 -8.68
CA GLY A 451 11.10 -11.44 -8.65
C GLY A 451 11.83 -12.28 -9.70
N GLY A 452 12.25 -11.66 -10.80
CA GLY A 452 13.09 -12.27 -11.85
C GLY A 452 14.60 -12.00 -11.68
N PHE A 453 15.02 -11.31 -10.62
CA PHE A 453 16.45 -11.06 -10.30
C PHE A 453 17.23 -10.26 -11.37
N GLU A 454 16.54 -9.45 -12.16
CA GLU A 454 17.11 -8.75 -13.31
C GLU A 454 17.74 -7.39 -12.93
N ARG A 455 17.52 -6.87 -11.72
CA ARG A 455 18.07 -5.56 -11.31
C ARG A 455 19.57 -5.62 -11.00
N GLU A 456 20.38 -4.83 -11.70
CA GLU A 456 21.84 -4.82 -11.55
C GLU A 456 22.36 -3.91 -10.42
N ALA A 457 21.73 -2.75 -10.21
CA ALA A 457 22.27 -1.71 -9.34
C ALA A 457 21.98 -1.93 -7.84
N VAL A 458 20.77 -2.39 -7.52
CA VAL A 458 20.32 -2.59 -6.13
C VAL A 458 19.42 -3.82 -6.06
N SER A 459 19.83 -4.81 -5.27
CA SER A 459 19.06 -6.03 -5.01
C SER A 459 18.15 -5.83 -3.78
N PRO A 460 16.84 -6.11 -3.87
CA PRO A 460 15.94 -6.18 -2.72
C PRO A 460 16.04 -7.54 -1.99
N TRP A 461 16.64 -8.55 -2.62
CA TRP A 461 16.89 -9.86 -2.04
C TRP A 461 18.12 -9.83 -1.14
N THR A 462 17.95 -10.29 0.09
CA THR A 462 19.07 -10.50 1.01
C THR A 462 19.58 -11.92 0.88
N LEU A 463 20.89 -12.05 0.68
CA LEU A 463 21.55 -13.32 0.48
C LEU A 463 22.41 -13.66 1.70
N THR A 464 22.32 -14.88 2.20
CA THR A 464 23.06 -15.29 3.40
C THR A 464 23.65 -16.67 3.23
N ALA A 465 24.91 -16.82 3.62
CA ALA A 465 25.61 -18.09 3.76
C ALA A 465 26.22 -18.15 5.16
N ASN A 466 26.07 -19.28 5.86
CA ASN A 466 26.50 -19.39 7.26
C ASN A 466 27.90 -20.01 7.46
N ALA A 467 28.65 -20.26 6.38
CA ALA A 467 30.01 -20.80 6.43
C ALA A 467 30.79 -20.55 5.14
N ALA A 468 32.12 -20.63 5.23
CA ALA A 468 32.98 -20.63 4.05
C ALA A 468 32.80 -21.91 3.22
N GLY A 469 32.89 -21.77 1.89
CA GLY A 469 32.61 -22.87 0.93
C GLY A 469 31.13 -23.06 0.60
N ILE A 470 30.25 -22.26 1.20
CA ILE A 470 28.84 -22.11 0.87
C ILE A 470 28.68 -20.83 0.06
N SER A 471 27.84 -20.82 -0.96
CA SER A 471 27.71 -19.66 -1.85
C SER A 471 26.27 -19.30 -2.13
N THR A 472 26.01 -17.99 -2.11
CA THR A 472 24.78 -17.37 -2.60
C THR A 472 25.13 -16.36 -3.69
N SER A 473 24.36 -16.33 -4.77
CA SER A 473 24.61 -15.40 -5.87
C SER A 473 23.37 -15.21 -6.73
N ILE A 474 23.14 -14.01 -7.23
CA ILE A 474 22.32 -13.80 -8.43
C ILE A 474 23.25 -14.02 -9.63
N VAL A 475 23.00 -15.09 -10.38
CA VAL A 475 23.82 -15.52 -11.52
C VAL A 475 23.35 -14.79 -12.77
N GLN A 476 24.27 -14.34 -13.61
CA GLN A 476 23.96 -13.81 -14.94
C GLN A 476 24.28 -14.88 -15.99
N ASP A 477 23.26 -15.58 -16.44
CA ASP A 477 23.32 -16.68 -17.41
C ASP A 477 21.93 -16.89 -18.02
N ALA A 478 21.69 -16.26 -19.17
CA ALA A 478 20.41 -16.33 -19.88
C ALA A 478 20.05 -17.75 -20.37
N ALA A 479 21.05 -18.62 -20.59
CA ALA A 479 20.77 -20.00 -20.99
C ALA A 479 20.34 -20.88 -19.80
N GLY A 480 20.81 -20.53 -18.59
CA GLY A 480 20.43 -21.19 -17.35
C GLY A 480 19.14 -20.66 -16.71
N ALA A 481 18.79 -19.40 -16.96
CA ALA A 481 17.60 -18.74 -16.41
C ALA A 481 16.29 -19.35 -16.93
N LYS A 482 15.21 -19.25 -16.15
CA LYS A 482 13.87 -19.64 -16.61
C LYS A 482 13.32 -18.62 -17.59
N ALA A 483 13.58 -17.34 -17.33
CA ALA A 483 13.30 -16.22 -18.19
C ALA A 483 14.34 -15.12 -17.92
N GLY A 484 14.47 -14.15 -18.82
CA GLY A 484 15.46 -13.09 -18.65
C GLY A 484 16.90 -13.57 -18.75
N ALA A 485 17.80 -12.93 -18.01
CA ALA A 485 19.23 -13.17 -18.04
C ALA A 485 19.80 -13.62 -16.70
N ARG A 486 19.00 -13.60 -15.62
CA ARG A 486 19.48 -13.77 -14.27
C ARG A 486 18.57 -14.66 -13.43
N TYR A 487 19.14 -15.29 -12.41
CA TYR A 487 18.39 -16.11 -11.46
C TYR A 487 19.13 -16.23 -10.13
N LEU A 488 18.41 -16.53 -9.06
CA LEU A 488 19.00 -16.80 -7.75
C LEU A 488 19.60 -18.21 -7.72
N ARG A 489 20.86 -18.33 -7.28
CA ARG A 489 21.53 -19.60 -7.04
C ARG A 489 22.04 -19.68 -5.60
N LEU A 490 21.64 -20.74 -4.90
CA LEU A 490 22.05 -21.08 -3.55
C LEU A 490 22.74 -22.43 -3.58
N ARG A 491 23.92 -22.55 -2.96
CA ARG A 491 24.71 -23.78 -2.98
C ARG A 491 25.28 -24.09 -1.61
N THR A 492 25.13 -25.35 -1.20
CA THR A 492 25.78 -25.93 -0.03
C THR A 492 26.62 -27.14 -0.43
N SER A 493 27.68 -27.40 0.35
CA SER A 493 28.57 -28.56 0.19
C SER A 493 29.05 -29.10 1.55
N GLN A 494 28.38 -28.73 2.65
CA GLN A 494 28.77 -29.10 4.01
C GLN A 494 27.55 -29.43 4.88
N THR A 495 27.70 -30.38 5.81
CA THR A 495 26.64 -30.77 6.76
C THR A 495 26.32 -29.64 7.76
N CYS A 496 25.04 -29.48 8.12
CA CYS A 496 24.49 -28.43 8.99
C CYS A 496 24.73 -26.98 8.51
N LYS A 497 25.14 -26.79 7.26
CA LYS A 497 25.31 -25.47 6.66
C LYS A 497 24.14 -25.15 5.75
N TYR A 498 23.90 -23.85 5.57
CA TYR A 498 22.81 -23.36 4.75
C TYR A 498 23.20 -22.14 3.93
N ALA A 499 22.56 -22.04 2.77
CA ALA A 499 22.52 -20.86 1.92
C ALA A 499 21.04 -20.46 1.77
N SER A 500 20.74 -19.17 1.93
CA SER A 500 19.39 -18.65 1.81
C SER A 500 19.32 -17.34 1.02
N GLY A 501 18.22 -17.15 0.32
CA GLY A 501 17.81 -15.86 -0.25
C GLY A 501 16.41 -15.51 0.25
N TYR A 502 16.21 -14.30 0.73
CA TYR A 502 14.92 -13.88 1.29
C TYR A 502 14.57 -12.42 1.03
N GLN A 503 13.28 -12.12 1.12
CA GLN A 503 12.69 -10.77 1.01
C GLN A 503 11.36 -10.73 1.79
N TYR A 504 10.80 -9.53 1.98
CA TYR A 504 9.39 -9.36 2.34
C TYR A 504 8.56 -9.03 1.09
N VAL A 505 7.42 -9.70 0.95
CA VAL A 505 6.43 -9.47 -0.12
C VAL A 505 5.16 -8.88 0.47
N THR A 506 4.33 -8.24 -0.34
CA THR A 506 2.99 -7.84 0.10
C THR A 506 1.99 -8.96 -0.19
N VAL A 507 1.17 -9.32 0.80
CA VAL A 507 0.06 -10.25 0.55
C VAL A 507 -1.08 -9.53 -0.17
N PRO A 508 -1.51 -10.01 -1.36
CA PRO A 508 -2.55 -9.38 -2.15
C PRO A 508 -3.94 -9.69 -1.55
N PRO A 509 -4.95 -8.85 -1.81
CA PRO A 509 -6.34 -9.21 -1.50
C PRO A 509 -6.74 -10.51 -2.23
N PRO A 510 -7.57 -11.36 -1.61
CA PRO A 510 -8.13 -12.53 -2.29
C PRO A 510 -9.05 -12.11 -3.45
N GLU A 511 -9.19 -12.99 -4.43
CA GLU A 511 -10.22 -12.92 -5.47
C GLU A 511 -11.36 -13.89 -5.13
N PRO A 512 -12.57 -13.73 -5.67
CA PRO A 512 -13.65 -14.70 -5.47
C PRO A 512 -13.21 -16.14 -5.78
N GLY A 513 -13.16 -16.99 -4.75
CA GLY A 513 -12.74 -18.39 -4.87
C GLY A 513 -11.24 -18.62 -5.06
N LYS A 514 -10.38 -17.61 -4.84
CA LYS A 514 -8.92 -17.74 -4.93
C LYS A 514 -8.23 -17.01 -3.78
N GLY A 515 -7.46 -17.77 -3.01
CA GLY A 515 -6.63 -17.25 -1.93
C GLY A 515 -5.35 -16.55 -2.40
N PRO A 516 -4.73 -15.72 -1.56
CA PRO A 516 -3.43 -15.14 -1.83
C PRO A 516 -2.34 -16.21 -1.99
N ALA A 517 -1.47 -16.06 -2.99
CA ALA A 517 -0.47 -17.05 -3.35
C ALA A 517 0.83 -16.42 -3.86
N MET A 518 1.94 -17.10 -3.60
CA MET A 518 3.23 -16.86 -4.25
C MET A 518 3.49 -17.99 -5.25
N LYS A 519 3.89 -17.64 -6.47
CA LYS A 519 4.34 -18.58 -7.49
C LYS A 519 5.80 -18.31 -7.84
N PHE A 520 6.55 -19.36 -8.09
CA PHE A 520 7.97 -19.25 -8.45
C PHE A 520 8.39 -20.49 -9.23
N PHE A 521 9.42 -20.34 -10.05
CA PHE A 521 10.08 -21.47 -10.69
C PHE A 521 11.31 -21.87 -9.87
N TYR A 522 11.52 -23.17 -9.74
CA TYR A 522 12.71 -23.70 -9.10
C TYR A 522 13.31 -24.86 -9.87
N LYS A 523 14.62 -25.04 -9.69
CA LYS A 523 15.41 -26.16 -10.20
C LYS A 523 16.40 -26.58 -9.12
N THR A 524 16.63 -27.87 -8.98
CA THR A 524 17.56 -28.42 -8.00
C THR A 524 18.59 -29.34 -8.65
N LEU A 525 19.80 -29.30 -8.13
CA LEU A 525 20.88 -30.23 -8.48
C LEU A 525 21.42 -30.84 -7.18
N GLY A 526 21.55 -32.17 -7.13
CA GLY A 526 22.03 -32.90 -5.95
C GLY A 526 20.97 -33.81 -5.33
N ALA A 527 21.13 -34.11 -4.04
CA ALA A 527 20.38 -35.16 -3.33
C ALA A 527 18.95 -34.76 -2.92
N GLY A 528 18.59 -33.47 -2.95
CA GLY A 528 17.20 -33.07 -2.68
C GLY A 528 16.81 -32.87 -1.22
N THR A 529 17.70 -33.17 -0.27
CA THR A 529 17.30 -33.47 1.12
C THR A 529 17.02 -32.27 2.03
N GLY A 530 17.25 -31.03 1.57
CA GLY A 530 17.09 -29.84 2.39
C GLY A 530 16.78 -28.57 1.59
N PHE A 531 16.00 -28.69 0.51
CA PHE A 531 15.46 -27.53 -0.18
C PHE A 531 14.16 -27.11 0.49
N THR A 532 14.07 -25.88 1.00
CA THR A 532 12.84 -25.38 1.62
C THR A 532 12.43 -24.02 1.07
N ALA A 533 11.12 -23.82 0.96
CA ALA A 533 10.53 -22.52 0.65
C ALA A 533 9.44 -22.16 1.67
N THR A 534 9.28 -20.87 1.95
CA THR A 534 8.23 -20.34 2.83
C THR A 534 6.85 -20.86 2.44
N SER A 535 6.04 -21.26 3.43
CA SER A 535 4.68 -21.79 3.27
C SER A 535 4.53 -23.07 2.44
N VAL A 536 5.62 -23.59 1.85
CA VAL A 536 5.64 -24.86 1.11
C VAL A 536 6.28 -25.98 1.93
N GLY A 537 7.29 -25.65 2.74
CA GLY A 537 8.15 -26.66 3.38
C GLY A 537 9.18 -27.20 2.39
N THR A 538 9.40 -28.51 2.38
CA THR A 538 10.42 -29.16 1.54
C THR A 538 10.03 -29.18 0.06
N LEU A 539 10.96 -28.78 -0.82
CA LEU A 539 10.82 -28.85 -2.27
C LEU A 539 11.32 -30.21 -2.79
N PRO A 540 10.54 -30.93 -3.62
CA PRO A 540 11.01 -32.18 -4.21
C PRO A 540 12.10 -31.93 -5.25
N PRO A 541 12.99 -32.91 -5.51
CA PRO A 541 14.00 -32.81 -6.56
C PRO A 541 13.40 -32.44 -7.92
N ALA A 542 14.04 -31.51 -8.64
CA ALA A 542 13.58 -31.01 -9.93
C ALA A 542 14.80 -30.71 -10.83
N PRO A 543 15.22 -31.64 -11.71
CA PRO A 543 16.38 -31.41 -12.59
C PRO A 543 16.14 -30.32 -13.64
N ASP A 544 14.87 -30.03 -13.93
CA ASP A 544 14.41 -28.96 -14.82
C ASP A 544 13.59 -27.93 -14.06
N TRP A 545 13.36 -26.77 -14.67
CA TRP A 545 12.53 -25.72 -14.10
C TRP A 545 11.09 -26.19 -13.94
N VAL A 546 10.61 -26.20 -12.69
CA VAL A 546 9.22 -26.50 -12.36
C VAL A 546 8.61 -25.34 -11.59
N GLU A 547 7.33 -25.07 -11.86
CA GLU A 547 6.58 -24.05 -11.14
C GLU A 547 6.03 -24.61 -9.83
N LYS A 548 6.10 -23.80 -8.77
CA LYS A 548 5.50 -24.11 -7.47
C LYS A 548 4.58 -22.98 -7.03
N THR A 549 3.50 -23.36 -6.35
CA THR A 549 2.58 -22.44 -5.69
C THR A 549 2.69 -22.61 -4.17
N ALA A 550 2.76 -21.49 -3.46
CA ALA A 550 2.80 -21.39 -2.00
C ALA A 550 1.66 -20.49 -1.54
N CYS A 551 0.80 -20.97 -0.64
CA CYS A 551 -0.29 -20.15 -0.14
C CYS A 551 0.19 -19.14 0.89
N LEU A 552 -0.29 -17.90 0.73
CA LEU A 552 -0.06 -16.82 1.67
C LEU A 552 -1.31 -16.65 2.56
N PRO A 553 -1.15 -16.31 3.84
CA PRO A 553 -2.28 -16.23 4.76
C PRO A 553 -3.21 -15.05 4.44
N PRO A 554 -4.52 -15.26 4.20
CA PRO A 554 -5.50 -14.20 3.94
C PRO A 554 -5.60 -13.15 5.06
N ALA A 555 -5.35 -13.55 6.30
CA ALA A 555 -5.32 -12.63 7.44
C ALA A 555 -4.21 -11.56 7.35
N ARG A 556 -3.28 -11.67 6.39
CA ARG A 556 -2.17 -10.72 6.18
C ARG A 556 -2.33 -9.82 4.95
N VAL A 557 -3.52 -9.74 4.34
CA VAL A 557 -3.76 -8.84 3.20
C VAL A 557 -3.22 -7.43 3.50
N GLY A 558 -2.43 -6.89 2.55
CA GLY A 558 -1.78 -5.58 2.67
C GLY A 558 -0.55 -5.52 3.57
N GLN A 559 -0.21 -6.60 4.29
CA GLN A 559 0.93 -6.67 5.21
C GLN A 559 2.19 -7.25 4.54
N PRO A 560 3.39 -6.91 5.06
CA PRO A 560 4.62 -7.59 4.69
C PRO A 560 4.64 -9.04 5.17
N GLN A 561 4.98 -9.97 4.28
CA GLN A 561 5.17 -11.38 4.56
C GLN A 561 6.60 -11.79 4.20
N TYR A 562 7.31 -12.36 5.17
CA TYR A 562 8.66 -12.89 4.96
C TYR A 562 8.60 -14.11 4.03
N VAL A 563 9.35 -14.09 2.93
CA VAL A 563 9.54 -15.22 2.02
C VAL A 563 11.02 -15.55 1.91
N SER A 564 11.33 -16.84 1.92
CA SER A 564 12.70 -17.35 1.88
C SER A 564 12.78 -18.62 1.06
N PHE A 565 13.92 -18.77 0.41
CA PHE A 565 14.39 -19.99 -0.23
C PHE A 565 15.67 -20.39 0.44
N THR A 566 15.76 -21.66 0.85
CA THR A 566 16.91 -22.17 1.59
C THR A 566 17.31 -23.51 1.01
N VAL A 567 18.63 -23.70 0.87
CA VAL A 567 19.23 -25.02 0.75
C VAL A 567 20.05 -25.29 2.00
N ASN A 568 19.81 -26.42 2.64
CA ASN A 568 20.63 -26.95 3.73
C ASN A 568 20.99 -28.40 3.48
N THR A 569 22.13 -28.84 4.02
CA THR A 569 22.52 -30.25 4.01
C THR A 569 22.27 -30.82 5.40
N PRO A 570 21.29 -31.72 5.60
CA PRO A 570 20.99 -32.27 6.92
C PRO A 570 22.15 -33.07 7.48
N LEU A 571 22.24 -33.15 8.81
CA LEU A 571 23.24 -33.96 9.50
C LEU A 571 22.81 -35.44 9.46
N PRO A 572 23.63 -36.36 8.91
CA PRO A 572 23.37 -37.79 9.07
C PRO A 572 23.40 -38.18 10.55
N ALA A 573 22.61 -39.19 10.95
CA ALA A 573 22.60 -39.68 12.32
C ALA A 573 24.04 -40.04 12.79
N GLY A 574 24.49 -39.42 13.88
CA GLY A 574 25.85 -39.60 14.42
C GLY A 574 26.97 -38.81 13.71
N GLY A 575 26.64 -37.89 12.79
CA GLY A 575 27.61 -37.08 12.06
C GLY A 575 28.09 -35.82 12.81
N THR A 576 29.10 -35.15 12.24
CA THR A 576 29.63 -33.87 12.71
C THR A 576 29.34 -32.76 11.70
N CYS A 577 28.87 -31.60 12.17
CA CYS A 577 28.63 -30.43 11.32
C CYS A 577 29.91 -29.86 10.68
N GLY A 578 29.78 -29.24 9.51
CA GLY A 578 30.89 -28.63 8.77
C GLY A 578 31.78 -29.63 8.03
N THR A 579 31.41 -30.91 8.01
CA THR A 579 32.07 -31.93 7.19
C THR A 579 31.63 -31.81 5.73
N ALA A 580 32.51 -32.15 4.79
CA ALA A 580 32.20 -32.14 3.36
C ALA A 580 31.01 -33.07 3.07
N ALA A 581 30.08 -32.57 2.26
CA ALA A 581 28.88 -33.27 1.82
C ALA A 581 28.74 -33.19 0.30
N ALA A 582 27.81 -33.98 -0.26
CA ALA A 582 27.41 -33.81 -1.64
C ALA A 582 26.93 -32.36 -1.86
N SER A 583 27.30 -31.80 -3.00
CA SER A 583 26.94 -30.42 -3.32
C SER A 583 25.47 -30.36 -3.73
N ASP A 584 24.66 -29.67 -2.94
CA ASP A 584 23.27 -29.36 -3.27
C ASP A 584 23.15 -27.92 -3.76
N THR A 585 22.43 -27.73 -4.87
CA THR A 585 22.18 -26.42 -5.48
C THR A 585 20.69 -26.21 -5.68
N LEU A 586 20.18 -25.08 -5.19
CA LEU A 586 18.83 -24.58 -5.45
C LEU A 586 18.93 -23.37 -6.37
N MET A 587 18.16 -23.38 -7.45
CA MET A 587 17.99 -22.25 -8.36
C MET A 587 16.55 -21.80 -8.30
N ILE A 588 16.33 -20.49 -8.21
CA ILE A 588 15.00 -19.86 -8.14
C ILE A 588 14.93 -18.75 -9.18
N ASP A 589 13.79 -18.65 -9.84
CA ASP A 589 13.51 -17.62 -10.82
C ASP A 589 12.01 -17.29 -10.86
N GLU A 590 11.65 -16.15 -11.45
CA GLU A 590 10.27 -15.74 -11.75
C GLU A 590 9.32 -15.80 -10.53
N VAL A 591 9.78 -15.24 -9.40
CA VAL A 591 8.98 -15.12 -8.17
C VAL A 591 7.91 -14.04 -8.36
N ARG A 592 6.64 -14.42 -8.19
CA ARG A 592 5.51 -13.50 -8.29
C ARG A 592 4.47 -13.78 -7.23
N VAL A 593 3.70 -12.77 -6.90
CA VAL A 593 2.59 -12.87 -5.94
C VAL A 593 1.29 -12.53 -6.65
N THR A 594 0.27 -13.36 -6.41
CA THR A 594 -1.00 -13.41 -7.13
C THR A 594 -2.07 -14.08 -6.27
N THR A 595 -3.19 -14.49 -6.86
CA THR A 595 -4.20 -15.34 -6.22
C THR A 595 -4.25 -16.72 -6.89
N ASP A 596 -4.62 -17.76 -6.16
CA ASP A 596 -4.75 -19.13 -6.68
C ASP A 596 -5.95 -19.88 -6.06
N PRO A 597 -6.75 -20.62 -6.86
CA PRO A 597 -7.85 -21.42 -6.35
C PRO A 597 -7.45 -22.52 -5.35
N ALA A 598 -6.19 -22.96 -5.35
CA ALA A 598 -5.69 -23.93 -4.39
C ALA A 598 -5.43 -23.34 -3.00
N CYS A 599 -5.48 -22.01 -2.87
CA CYS A 599 -5.21 -21.30 -1.63
C CYS A 599 -6.51 -20.82 -0.96
N PRO A 600 -6.56 -20.81 0.39
CA PRO A 600 -7.73 -20.36 1.13
C PRO A 600 -7.96 -18.86 0.91
N ASP A 601 -9.22 -18.45 0.73
CA ASP A 601 -9.61 -17.05 0.53
C ASP A 601 -10.05 -16.33 1.82
N LYS A 602 -10.07 -17.04 2.95
CA LYS A 602 -10.44 -16.54 4.29
C LYS A 602 -9.54 -17.08 5.39
#